data_AF-A0A154MKU6-F1
#
_entry.id   AF-A0A154MKU6-F1
#
_cell.length_a   1.000
_cell.length_b   1.000
_cell.length_c   1.000
_cell.angle_alpha   90.00
_cell.angle_beta   90.00
_cell.angle_gamma   90.00
#
_symmetry.space_group_name_H-M   'P 1'
#
loop_
_entity.id
_entity.type
_entity.pdbx_description
1 polymer ?
#
loop_
_entity_poly.entity_id
_entity_poly.type
_entity_poly.pdbx_seq_one_letter_code
_entity_poly.pdbx_strand_id
1 'polypeptide(L)'
;MTISDWKRAIYALLALPAYFGGAKAQRGLARRWLGQEGGARPRFVAAFGPSVLAFLLALLLFYLVGRIATYGLFWTGSDPEGTWGGPTPAGAWIVHFFVALGMAVPIFLALRPLTRLQARLLG
;
A
#
# COMPACT_ATOMS: atom_id res chain seq x y z
N MET A 1 10.30 -17.05 -7.77
CA MET A 1 8.91 -17.00 -7.31
C MET A 1 8.33 -15.61 -7.56
N THR A 2 7.10 -15.52 -8.09
CA THR A 2 6.38 -14.26 -8.27
C THR A 2 5.74 -13.84 -6.95
N ILE A 3 6.20 -12.74 -6.35
CA ILE A 3 5.60 -12.18 -5.13
C ILE A 3 4.26 -11.53 -5.51
N SER A 4 3.18 -11.90 -4.81
CA SER A 4 1.85 -11.30 -5.02
C SER A 4 1.83 -9.82 -4.65
N ASP A 5 0.98 -9.03 -5.33
CA ASP A 5 0.90 -7.59 -5.08
C ASP A 5 0.39 -7.27 -3.66
N TRP A 6 -0.49 -8.11 -3.10
CA TRP A 6 -0.89 -8.01 -1.69
C TRP A 6 0.28 -8.20 -0.72
N LYS A 7 1.18 -9.15 -0.98
CA LYS A 7 2.38 -9.33 -0.17
C LYS A 7 3.30 -8.10 -0.24
N ARG A 8 3.37 -7.42 -1.39
CA ARG A 8 4.10 -6.16 -1.55
C ARG A 8 3.43 -5.01 -0.79
N ALA A 9 2.11 -4.90 -0.83
CA ALA A 9 1.36 -3.88 -0.09
C ALA A 9 1.56 -3.99 1.42
N ILE A 10 1.50 -5.21 1.98
CA ILE A 10 1.74 -5.42 3.41
C ILE A 10 3.20 -5.09 3.76
N TYR A 11 4.16 -5.55 2.96
CA TYR A 11 5.56 -5.18 3.14
C TYR A 11 5.74 -3.65 3.14
N ALA A 12 5.12 -2.96 2.19
CA ALA A 12 5.20 -1.51 2.03
C ALA A 12 4.61 -0.77 3.23
N LEU A 13 3.49 -1.24 3.79
CA LEU A 13 2.90 -0.71 5.03
C LEU A 13 3.85 -0.85 6.24
N LEU A 14 4.70 -1.88 6.24
CA LEU A 14 5.66 -2.13 7.32
C LEU A 14 7.04 -1.53 7.06
N ALA A 15 7.33 -1.05 5.85
CA ALA A 15 8.67 -0.64 5.44
C ALA A 15 9.20 0.57 6.21
N LEU A 16 8.34 1.59 6.43
CA LEU A 16 8.70 2.78 7.19
C LEU A 16 8.81 2.50 8.71
N PRO A 17 7.86 1.81 9.37
CA PRO A 17 8.05 1.33 10.75
C PRO A 17 9.34 0.52 10.93
N ALA A 18 9.64 -0.38 10.00
CA ALA A 18 10.86 -1.18 10.05
C ALA A 18 12.13 -0.37 9.84
N TYR A 19 12.06 0.75 9.08
CA TYR A 19 13.17 1.69 8.99
C TYR A 19 13.48 2.32 10.35
N PHE A 20 12.47 2.78 11.09
CA PHE A 20 12.66 3.29 12.45
C PHE A 20 13.12 2.22 13.45
N GLY A 21 12.78 0.95 13.20
CA GLY A 21 13.35 -0.20 13.92
C GLY A 21 14.82 -0.54 13.57
N GLY A 22 15.44 0.21 12.65
CA GLY A 22 16.85 0.12 12.30
C GLY A 22 17.18 -0.90 11.21
N ALA A 23 18.45 -0.91 10.78
CA ALA A 23 18.91 -1.66 9.62
C ALA A 23 18.67 -3.18 9.73
N LYS A 24 18.76 -3.76 10.93
CA LYS A 24 18.50 -5.19 11.15
C LYS A 24 17.04 -5.53 10.90
N ALA A 25 16.11 -4.73 11.45
CA ALA A 25 14.68 -4.91 11.27
C ALA A 25 14.28 -4.79 9.79
N GLN A 26 14.74 -3.73 9.12
CA GLN A 26 14.41 -3.48 7.72
C GLN A 26 14.94 -4.59 6.80
N ARG A 27 16.18 -5.07 7.01
CA ARG A 27 16.72 -6.21 6.27
C ARG A 27 15.99 -7.51 6.56
N GLY A 28 15.63 -7.77 7.82
CA GLY A 28 14.87 -8.96 8.19
C GLY A 28 13.51 -9.00 7.50
N LEU A 29 12.81 -7.86 7.48
CA LEU A 29 11.55 -7.71 6.77
C LEU A 29 11.71 -7.94 5.26
N ALA A 30 12.70 -7.30 4.63
CA ALA A 30 12.97 -7.46 3.19
C ALA A 30 13.31 -8.91 2.83
N ARG A 31 14.14 -9.60 3.63
CA ARG A 31 14.46 -11.03 3.41
C ARG A 31 13.23 -11.91 3.50
N ARG A 32 12.44 -11.77 4.58
CA ARG A 32 11.24 -12.60 4.81
C ARG A 32 10.15 -12.39 3.75
N TRP A 33 9.93 -11.14 3.34
CA TRP A 33 8.78 -10.80 2.50
C TRP A 33 9.11 -10.70 1.02
N LEU A 34 10.31 -10.23 0.68
CA LEU A 34 10.76 -10.05 -0.70
C LEU A 34 11.70 -11.15 -1.20
N GLY A 35 12.10 -12.09 -0.34
CA GLY A 35 12.89 -13.27 -0.74
C GLY A 35 14.29 -12.91 -1.24
N GLN A 36 14.89 -11.85 -0.71
CA GLN A 36 16.29 -11.51 -1.01
C GLN A 36 17.24 -12.35 -0.17
N GLU A 37 18.24 -12.95 -0.81
CA GLU A 37 19.37 -13.61 -0.17
C GLU A 37 20.56 -12.65 -0.26
N GLY A 38 21.16 -12.34 0.90
CA GLY A 38 22.10 -11.23 1.03
C GLY A 38 23.38 -11.44 0.23
N GLY A 39 23.86 -10.40 -0.44
CA GLY A 39 25.11 -10.42 -1.20
C GLY A 39 25.87 -9.10 -1.20
N ALA A 40 25.22 -7.96 -0.93
CA ALA A 40 25.84 -6.64 -0.97
C ALA A 40 25.80 -5.92 0.40
N ARG A 41 26.63 -4.88 0.56
CA ARG A 41 26.58 -3.99 1.73
C ARG A 41 25.31 -3.14 1.68
N PRO A 42 24.39 -3.27 2.65
CA PRO A 42 23.08 -2.63 2.53
C PRO A 42 23.13 -1.13 2.74
N ARG A 43 22.47 -0.41 1.85
CA ARG A 43 22.37 1.06 1.81
C ARG A 43 21.12 1.52 2.56
N PHE A 44 21.13 1.28 3.87
CA PHE A 44 20.00 1.58 4.76
C PHE A 44 19.49 3.02 4.62
N VAL A 45 20.38 4.02 4.69
CA VAL A 45 20.00 5.44 4.58
C VAL A 45 19.31 5.75 3.24
N ALA A 46 19.81 5.17 2.15
CA ALA A 46 19.21 5.34 0.82
C ALA A 46 17.82 4.69 0.69
N ALA A 47 17.47 3.74 1.57
CA ALA A 47 16.16 3.10 1.58
C ALA A 47 15.07 3.97 2.24
N PHE A 48 15.41 5.11 2.86
CA PHE A 48 14.43 5.99 3.52
C PHE A 48 13.35 6.50 2.57
N GLY A 49 13.75 7.18 1.49
CA GLY A 49 12.81 7.75 0.50
C GLY A 49 11.87 6.70 -0.09
N PRO A 50 12.38 5.57 -0.62
CA PRO A 50 11.54 4.48 -1.09
C PRO A 50 10.60 3.90 -0.01
N SER A 51 11.04 3.80 1.25
CA SER A 51 10.19 3.34 2.36
C SER A 51 9.06 4.31 2.69
N VAL A 52 9.31 5.62 2.68
CA VAL A 52 8.27 6.63 2.89
C VAL A 52 7.22 6.55 1.79
N LEU A 53 7.65 6.55 0.52
CA LEU A 53 6.72 6.51 -0.61
C LEU A 53 5.92 5.21 -0.64
N ALA A 54 6.57 4.06 -0.43
CA ALA A 54 5.89 2.78 -0.35
C ALA A 54 4.87 2.75 0.79
N PHE A 55 5.22 3.29 1.96
CA PHE A 55 4.31 3.38 3.11
C PHE A 55 3.08 4.22 2.80
N LEU A 56 3.24 5.42 2.23
CA LEU A 56 2.11 6.30 1.91
C LEU A 56 1.16 5.68 0.88
N LEU A 57 1.72 5.03 -0.16
CA LEU A 57 0.93 4.33 -1.17
C LEU A 57 0.18 3.13 -0.58
N ALA A 58 0.83 2.34 0.28
CA ALA A 58 0.18 1.23 0.96
C ALA A 58 -0.90 1.72 1.92
N LEU A 59 -0.63 2.78 2.69
CA LEU A 59 -1.60 3.38 3.61
C LEU A 59 -2.84 3.86 2.86
N LEU A 60 -2.66 4.56 1.73
CA LEU A 60 -3.77 4.96 0.86
C LEU A 60 -4.55 3.74 0.34
N LEU A 61 -3.86 2.70 -0.13
CA LEU A 61 -4.51 1.47 -0.60
C LEU A 61 -5.36 0.82 0.50
N PHE A 62 -4.81 0.64 1.70
CA PHE A 62 -5.53 0.05 2.83
C PHE A 62 -6.68 0.94 3.30
N TYR A 63 -6.51 2.27 3.25
CA TYR A 63 -7.60 3.21 3.48
C TYR A 63 -8.72 3.04 2.46
N LEU A 64 -8.42 2.94 1.16
CA LEU A 64 -9.42 2.73 0.11
C LEU A 64 -10.18 1.41 0.30
N VAL A 65 -9.45 0.33 0.55
CA VAL A 65 -10.03 -1.00 0.84
C VAL A 65 -10.95 -0.93 2.07
N GLY A 66 -10.46 -0.34 3.16
CA GLY A 66 -11.24 -0.15 4.38
C GLY A 66 -12.49 0.69 4.12
N ARG A 67 -12.34 1.83 3.45
CA ARG A 67 -13.43 2.77 3.15
C ARG A 67 -14.55 2.11 2.34
N ILE A 68 -14.19 1.30 1.35
CA ILE A 68 -15.17 0.57 0.53
C ILE A 68 -15.82 -0.57 1.32
N ALA A 69 -15.04 -1.32 2.10
CA ALA A 69 -15.55 -2.42 2.92
C ALA A 69 -16.50 -1.93 4.02
N THR A 70 -16.25 -0.74 4.58
CA THR A 70 -17.06 -0.16 5.67
C THR A 70 -18.01 0.94 5.19
N TYR A 71 -18.18 1.12 3.88
CA TYR A 71 -18.85 2.30 3.32
C TYR A 71 -20.26 2.49 3.88
N GLY A 72 -21.07 1.42 3.90
CA GLY A 72 -22.45 1.47 4.40
C GLY A 72 -22.56 1.83 5.88
N LEU A 73 -21.54 1.49 6.70
CA LEU A 73 -21.52 1.82 8.14
C LEU A 73 -21.27 3.31 8.39
N PHE A 74 -20.58 3.98 7.47
CA PHE A 74 -20.19 5.39 7.58
C PHE A 74 -20.90 6.26 6.54
N TRP A 75 -21.97 5.76 5.94
CA TRP A 75 -22.82 6.55 5.05
C TRP A 75 -23.70 7.46 5.90
N THR A 76 -23.56 8.77 5.70
CA THR A 76 -24.44 9.76 6.31
C THR A 76 -25.24 10.38 5.18
N GLY A 77 -26.53 10.08 5.11
CA GLY A 77 -27.42 10.54 4.04
C GLY A 77 -27.77 12.02 4.12
N SER A 78 -26.88 12.87 4.67
CA SER A 78 -27.13 14.29 4.89
C SER A 78 -27.13 15.13 3.61
N ASP A 79 -26.72 14.56 2.48
CA ASP A 79 -26.91 15.17 1.15
C ASP A 79 -27.02 14.08 0.05
N PRO A 80 -28.18 13.41 -0.10
CA PRO A 80 -28.37 12.34 -1.08
C PRO A 80 -28.30 12.83 -2.53
N GLU A 81 -28.61 14.10 -2.77
CA GLU A 81 -28.61 14.72 -4.11
C GLU A 81 -27.20 15.12 -4.54
N GLY A 82 -26.32 15.48 -3.60
CA GLY A 82 -24.90 15.77 -3.86
C GLY A 82 -24.00 14.54 -4.03
N THR A 83 -24.48 13.34 -3.67
CA THR A 83 -23.65 12.12 -3.73
C THR A 83 -23.50 11.55 -5.14
N TRP A 84 -22.24 11.41 -5.57
CA TRP A 84 -21.90 10.75 -6.83
C TRP A 84 -22.36 9.28 -6.78
N GLY A 85 -23.18 8.87 -7.74
CA GLY A 85 -23.84 7.56 -7.76
C GLY A 85 -25.31 7.57 -7.33
N GLY A 86 -25.88 8.75 -7.07
CA GLY A 86 -27.30 8.96 -6.82
C GLY A 86 -27.69 8.81 -5.34
N PRO A 87 -28.98 8.92 -5.02
CA PRO A 87 -29.46 9.05 -3.64
C PRO A 87 -29.46 7.74 -2.85
N THR A 88 -29.12 6.62 -3.50
CA THR A 88 -29.12 5.31 -2.85
C THR A 88 -27.73 4.95 -2.32
N PRO A 89 -27.62 4.33 -1.13
CA PRO A 89 -26.34 3.85 -0.62
C PRO A 89 -25.63 2.89 -1.58
N ALA A 90 -26.39 2.05 -2.30
CA ALA A 90 -25.85 1.10 -3.27
C ALA A 90 -25.26 1.81 -4.50
N GLY A 91 -25.97 2.78 -5.08
CA GLY A 91 -25.48 3.53 -6.24
C GLY A 91 -24.22 4.33 -5.92
N ALA A 92 -24.20 5.01 -4.76
CA ALA A 92 -23.01 5.72 -4.31
C ALA A 92 -21.84 4.78 -4.02
N TRP A 93 -22.09 3.63 -3.39
CA TRP A 93 -21.06 2.61 -3.17
C TRP A 93 -20.42 2.14 -4.48
N ILE A 94 -21.23 1.86 -5.51
CA ILE A 94 -20.73 1.38 -6.80
C ILE A 94 -19.74 2.37 -7.42
N VAL A 95 -20.08 3.66 -7.43
CA VAL A 95 -19.20 4.70 -7.99
C VAL A 95 -17.88 4.75 -7.22
N HIS A 96 -17.93 4.78 -5.89
CA HIS A 96 -16.74 4.85 -5.06
C HIS A 96 -15.89 3.57 -5.17
N PHE A 97 -16.54 2.41 -5.31
CA PHE A 97 -15.86 1.14 -5.56
C PHE A 97 -15.02 1.21 -6.83
N PHE A 98 -15.58 1.71 -7.94
CA PHE A 98 -14.84 1.84 -9.19
C PHE A 98 -13.74 2.90 -9.13
N VAL A 99 -13.96 4.01 -8.43
CA VAL A 99 -12.90 5.01 -8.17
C VAL A 99 -11.76 4.38 -7.36
N ALA A 100 -12.08 3.68 -6.28
CA ALA A 100 -11.09 3.00 -5.43
C ALA A 100 -10.33 1.93 -6.23
N LEU A 101 -11.03 1.16 -7.07
CA LEU A 101 -10.41 0.18 -7.95
C LEU A 101 -9.47 0.83 -8.97
N GLY A 102 -9.91 1.92 -9.61
CA GLY A 102 -9.12 2.72 -10.55
C GLY A 102 -7.85 3.31 -9.93
N MET A 103 -7.86 3.59 -8.62
CA MET A 103 -6.69 4.02 -7.86
C MET A 103 -5.83 2.85 -7.35
N ALA A 104 -6.43 1.74 -6.95
CA ALA A 104 -5.73 0.58 -6.42
C ALA A 104 -4.78 -0.04 -7.46
N VAL A 105 -5.22 -0.13 -8.72
CA VAL A 105 -4.42 -0.68 -9.82
C VAL A 105 -3.08 0.07 -10.00
N PRO A 106 -3.04 1.40 -10.21
CA PRO A 106 -1.78 2.13 -10.34
C PRO A 106 -0.94 2.08 -9.04
N ILE A 107 -1.55 2.01 -7.86
CA ILE A 107 -0.81 1.81 -6.61
C ILE A 107 -0.07 0.46 -6.64
N PHE A 108 -0.74 -0.64 -6.97
CA PHE A 108 -0.08 -1.94 -7.09
C PHE A 108 1.05 -1.92 -8.13
N LEU A 109 0.82 -1.28 -9.28
CA LEU A 109 1.85 -1.11 -10.31
C LEU A 109 3.06 -0.31 -9.80
N ALA A 110 2.85 0.76 -9.03
CA ALA A 110 3.91 1.58 -8.45
C ALA A 110 4.68 0.86 -7.33
N LEU A 111 4.02 0.03 -6.54
CA LEU A 111 4.66 -0.74 -5.46
C LEU A 111 5.64 -1.79 -6.01
N ARG A 112 5.44 -2.31 -7.23
CA ARG A 112 6.34 -3.30 -7.85
C ARG A 112 7.78 -2.79 -8.00
N PRO A 113 8.07 -1.68 -8.72
CA PRO A 113 9.42 -1.14 -8.83
C PRO A 113 9.96 -0.61 -7.49
N LEU A 114 9.13 -0.01 -6.63
CA LEU A 114 9.57 0.50 -5.32
C LEU A 114 10.08 -0.61 -4.40
N THR A 115 9.32 -1.69 -4.25
CA THR A 115 9.74 -2.82 -3.42
C THR A 115 10.93 -3.56 -4.03
N ARG A 116 11.09 -3.58 -5.36
CA ARG A 116 12.32 -4.07 -6.02
C ARG A 116 13.53 -3.19 -5.72
N LEU A 117 13.36 -1.86 -5.72
CA LEU A 117 14.42 -0.93 -5.35
C LEU A 117 14.83 -1.13 -3.88
N GLN A 118 13.86 -1.23 -2.97
CA GLN A 118 14.14 -1.51 -1.55
C GLN A 118 14.86 -2.84 -1.36
N ALA A 119 14.44 -3.90 -2.07
CA ALA A 119 15.14 -5.18 -2.07
C ALA A 119 16.61 -5.05 -2.48
N ARG A 120 16.91 -4.27 -3.53
CA ARG A 120 18.29 -4.02 -4.00
C ARG A 120 19.12 -3.18 -3.03
N LEU A 121 18.49 -2.26 -2.30
CA LEU A 121 19.18 -1.42 -1.32
C LEU A 121 19.46 -2.18 -0.01
N LEU A 122 18.67 -3.21 0.30
CA LEU A 122 18.69 -3.90 1.59
C LEU A 122 19.30 -5.31 1.55
N GLY A 123 19.33 -5.96 0.38
CA GLY A 123 20.08 -7.21 0.14
C GLY A 123 21.55 -6.96 -0.18
#